data_AF-L8HJD3-F1
#
_entry.id   AF-L8HJD3-F1
#
_cell.length_a   1.000
_cell.length_b   1.000
_cell.length_c   1.000
_cell.angle_alpha   90.00
_cell.angle_beta   90.00
_cell.angle_gamma   90.00
#
_symmetry.space_group_name_H-M   'P 1'
#
loop_
_entity.id
_entity.type
_entity.pdbx_description
1 polymer ?
#
loop_
_entity_poly.entity_id
_entity_poly.type
_entity_poly.pdbx_seq_one_letter_code
_entity_poly.pdbx_strand_id
1 'polypeptide(L)'
;MEPGVVACIGLGAMGGPLAHRLLVEGATRGTVRRMVLWDRVTEAGTQRAAEWSSKGAAAGVEVTSVASLEELGRAQPQWVVTCLPTSADVASVATALAPHLAPSTTTVWIDCTSGDPQATRALANRLAQREPGHGQVVLVDAALSGGPRGAAAGTLTVMVGGTKDNVALVTPVISTFAREIVHAGGVGHAIKAANNQLTATGIWSTGEMLVTLSKLGVDPAVALAAINKSSGRSWASMQRFPDNILTRGFDYGFRLSLLQKDIRTACKMAAGVGAWTPLALRVKEMYEAAGNALPADADHVEAVKLTEQLSHATLLPASPGASEDDAPRCPDLRALGIELVVFDCAGTVIDEGALVYEILQGTMKSNDLTVTSEEFDKWHGTNKRDVIAHFVNRQHAQADPAAREAMIQRMFDQFMAGIEQAYFADDQDNVRVFPGVLDVLRKLRAAGIKVGLNTGYPRVVAERLLTKLNLWPEVDELVVADDVGFGRPYPYMIHHLMRRFALLDARRVAKVGDTARDMLEGKNAGCGLVIGVLSGADGVDTLLASGADVILPGVANMVVG
;
A
#
# COMPACT_ATOMS: atom_id res chain seq x y z
N MET A 1 -40.82 -11.40 6.95
CA MET A 1 -41.10 -9.97 6.74
C MET A 1 -41.00 -9.72 5.25
N GLU A 2 -41.89 -8.91 4.67
CA GLU A 2 -41.68 -8.46 3.30
C GLU A 2 -40.38 -7.64 3.20
N PRO A 3 -39.64 -7.72 2.08
CA PRO A 3 -38.43 -6.93 1.92
C PRO A 3 -38.76 -5.43 1.94
N GLY A 4 -37.99 -4.64 2.67
CA GLY A 4 -38.29 -3.21 2.89
C GLY A 4 -37.49 -2.26 2.00
N VAL A 5 -37.75 -0.96 2.18
CA VAL A 5 -37.02 0.14 1.53
C VAL A 5 -35.91 0.59 2.48
N VAL A 6 -34.65 0.58 2.01
CA VAL A 6 -33.51 1.10 2.78
C VAL A 6 -32.94 2.34 2.11
N ALA A 7 -32.66 3.37 2.88
CA ALA A 7 -31.90 4.52 2.45
C ALA A 7 -30.46 4.45 2.98
N CYS A 8 -29.46 4.65 2.13
CA CYS A 8 -28.06 4.73 2.52
C CYS A 8 -27.53 6.15 2.28
N ILE A 9 -27.05 6.78 3.35
CA ILE A 9 -26.61 8.18 3.36
C ILE A 9 -25.12 8.24 3.76
N GLY A 10 -24.30 8.76 2.85
CA GLY A 10 -22.85 8.80 2.97
C GLY A 10 -22.22 7.57 2.34
N LEU A 11 -21.62 7.75 1.16
CA LEU A 11 -21.08 6.70 0.29
C LEU A 11 -19.56 6.77 0.19
N GLY A 12 -18.90 7.27 1.25
CA GLY A 12 -17.45 7.36 1.37
C GLY A 12 -16.75 6.01 1.54
N ALA A 13 -15.52 6.03 2.05
CA ALA A 13 -14.66 4.83 2.18
C ALA A 13 -15.28 3.71 3.04
N MET A 14 -16.11 4.04 4.03
CA MET A 14 -16.86 3.06 4.83
C MET A 14 -18.28 2.86 4.29
N GLY A 15 -19.03 3.96 4.14
CA GLY A 15 -20.45 3.88 3.78
C GLY A 15 -20.73 3.25 2.41
N GLY A 16 -19.83 3.39 1.45
CA GLY A 16 -20.01 2.78 0.14
C GLY A 16 -19.96 1.25 0.16
N PRO A 17 -18.88 0.63 0.71
CA PRO A 17 -18.84 -0.81 0.93
C PRO A 17 -20.01 -1.36 1.76
N LEU A 18 -20.51 -0.61 2.76
CA LEU A 18 -21.71 -1.01 3.52
C LEU A 18 -22.96 -1.07 2.64
N ALA A 19 -23.20 -0.03 1.82
CA ALA A 19 -24.33 0.00 0.90
C ALA A 19 -24.27 -1.13 -0.13
N HIS A 20 -23.07 -1.44 -0.64
CA HIS A 20 -22.86 -2.57 -1.54
C HIS A 20 -23.15 -3.92 -0.85
N ARG A 21 -22.70 -4.13 0.38
CA ARG A 21 -22.99 -5.34 1.14
C ARG A 21 -24.48 -5.50 1.43
N LEU A 22 -25.12 -4.42 1.86
CA LEU A 22 -26.56 -4.38 2.08
C LEU A 22 -27.34 -4.69 0.80
N LEU A 23 -26.88 -4.21 -0.36
CA LEU A 23 -27.50 -4.55 -1.65
C LEU A 23 -27.43 -6.06 -1.93
N VAL A 24 -26.22 -6.64 -1.91
CA VAL A 24 -26.01 -8.04 -2.32
C VAL A 24 -26.59 -9.02 -1.30
N GLU A 25 -26.22 -8.86 -0.03
CA GLU A 25 -26.66 -9.76 1.04
C GLU A 25 -28.12 -9.50 1.43
N GLY A 26 -28.57 -8.25 1.40
CA GLY A 26 -29.96 -7.90 1.67
C GLY A 26 -30.92 -8.42 0.59
N ALA A 27 -30.49 -8.43 -0.68
CA ALA A 27 -31.22 -9.11 -1.75
C ALA A 27 -31.29 -10.61 -1.51
N THR A 28 -30.14 -11.25 -1.25
CA THR A 28 -30.03 -12.70 -1.00
C THR A 28 -30.90 -13.15 0.17
N ARG A 29 -30.98 -12.34 1.22
CA ARG A 29 -31.77 -12.59 2.43
C ARG A 29 -33.24 -12.17 2.30
N GLY A 30 -33.64 -11.55 1.18
CA GLY A 30 -34.99 -11.00 1.01
C GLY A 30 -35.33 -9.89 2.01
N THR A 31 -34.34 -9.17 2.52
CA THR A 31 -34.52 -8.07 3.50
C THR A 31 -34.76 -6.73 2.80
N VAL A 32 -34.23 -6.55 1.58
CA VAL A 32 -34.26 -5.28 0.84
C VAL A 32 -34.93 -5.49 -0.52
N ARG A 33 -35.99 -4.73 -0.83
CA ARG A 33 -36.57 -4.65 -2.20
C ARG A 33 -36.12 -3.41 -2.97
N ARG A 34 -35.82 -2.33 -2.25
CA ARG A 34 -35.47 -1.04 -2.83
C ARG A 34 -34.41 -0.36 -1.98
N MET A 35 -33.39 0.18 -2.63
CA MET A 35 -32.33 0.96 -1.99
C MET A 35 -32.29 2.37 -2.57
N VAL A 36 -32.33 3.38 -1.71
CA VAL A 36 -32.22 4.79 -2.09
C VAL A 36 -30.90 5.34 -1.60
N LEU A 37 -30.12 5.92 -2.50
CA LEU A 37 -28.75 6.34 -2.25
C LEU A 37 -28.66 7.86 -2.24
N TRP A 38 -27.99 8.42 -1.24
CA TRP A 38 -27.66 9.83 -1.21
C TRP A 38 -26.27 10.06 -0.63
N ASP A 39 -25.53 10.96 -1.27
CA ASP A 39 -24.27 11.51 -0.79
C ASP A 39 -24.29 13.02 -1.10
N ARG A 40 -23.49 13.81 -0.37
CA ARG A 40 -23.38 15.24 -0.62
C ARG A 40 -22.54 15.47 -1.87
N VAL A 41 -23.16 15.28 -3.05
CA VAL A 41 -22.63 15.43 -4.42
C VAL A 41 -21.11 15.47 -4.49
N THR A 42 -20.50 14.31 -4.23
CA THR A 42 -19.10 14.06 -4.59
C THR A 42 -19.07 13.25 -5.87
N GLU A 43 -18.14 13.53 -6.77
CA GLU A 43 -17.97 12.79 -8.04
C GLU A 43 -17.91 11.26 -7.79
N ALA A 44 -17.17 10.86 -6.75
CA ALA A 44 -17.07 9.47 -6.30
C ALA A 44 -18.39 8.88 -5.78
N GLY A 45 -19.21 9.66 -5.08
CA GLY A 45 -20.53 9.22 -4.60
C GLY A 45 -21.50 8.97 -5.76
N THR A 46 -21.51 9.87 -6.75
CA THR A 46 -22.33 9.76 -7.95
C THR A 46 -21.93 8.56 -8.80
N GLN A 47 -20.62 8.34 -8.99
CA GLN A 47 -20.10 7.20 -9.75
C GLN A 47 -20.47 5.86 -9.09
N ARG A 48 -20.29 5.74 -7.77
CA ARG A 48 -20.66 4.54 -7.01
C ARG A 48 -22.17 4.24 -7.08
N ALA A 49 -23.00 5.28 -7.00
CA ALA A 49 -24.45 5.11 -7.09
C ALA A 49 -24.89 4.62 -8.49
N ALA A 50 -24.22 5.07 -9.56
CA ALA A 50 -24.44 4.57 -10.92
C ALA A 50 -24.01 3.09 -11.05
N GLU A 51 -22.84 2.73 -10.55
CA GLU A 51 -22.35 1.34 -10.55
C GLU A 51 -23.33 0.39 -9.84
N TRP A 52 -23.85 0.78 -8.67
CA TRP A 52 -24.75 -0.09 -7.90
C TRP A 52 -26.15 -0.19 -8.48
N SER A 53 -26.58 0.80 -9.26
CA SER A 53 -27.84 0.71 -10.01
C SER A 53 -27.86 -0.50 -10.94
N SER A 54 -26.73 -0.76 -11.63
CA SER A 54 -26.58 -1.94 -12.49
C SER A 54 -26.57 -3.26 -11.71
N LYS A 55 -25.87 -3.30 -10.56
CA LYS A 55 -25.79 -4.50 -9.70
C LYS A 55 -27.12 -4.83 -9.04
N GLY A 56 -27.89 -3.81 -8.65
CA GLY A 56 -29.19 -4.00 -8.01
C GLY A 56 -30.20 -4.62 -8.95
N ALA A 57 -30.24 -4.19 -10.21
CA ALA A 57 -31.08 -4.81 -11.22
C ALA A 57 -30.82 -6.33 -11.37
N ALA A 58 -29.54 -6.74 -11.36
CA ALA A 58 -29.17 -8.16 -11.40
C ALA A 58 -29.60 -8.94 -10.13
N ALA A 59 -29.70 -8.26 -8.99
CA ALA A 59 -30.10 -8.84 -7.72
C ALA A 59 -31.62 -8.74 -7.44
N GLY A 60 -32.40 -8.18 -8.36
CA GLY A 60 -33.85 -7.95 -8.15
C GLY A 60 -34.18 -6.84 -7.14
N VAL A 61 -33.24 -5.93 -6.89
CA VAL A 61 -33.41 -4.78 -5.99
C VAL A 61 -33.43 -3.49 -6.81
N GLU A 62 -34.48 -2.69 -6.68
CA GLU A 62 -34.53 -1.36 -7.29
C GLU A 62 -33.55 -0.44 -6.56
N VAL A 63 -32.57 0.11 -7.27
CA VAL A 63 -31.59 1.04 -6.70
C VAL A 63 -31.75 2.39 -7.37
N THR A 64 -31.89 3.46 -6.58
CA THR A 64 -32.06 4.83 -7.09
C THR A 64 -31.12 5.77 -6.35
N SER A 65 -30.34 6.55 -7.09
CA SER A 65 -29.62 7.71 -6.53
C SER A 65 -30.52 8.93 -6.60
N VAL A 66 -30.62 9.69 -5.52
CA VAL A 66 -31.44 10.92 -5.45
C VAL A 66 -30.58 12.15 -5.24
N ALA A 67 -31.05 13.30 -5.70
CA ALA A 67 -30.30 14.56 -5.63
C ALA A 67 -30.49 15.27 -4.29
N SER A 68 -31.59 14.98 -3.57
CA SER A 68 -31.94 15.66 -2.33
C SER A 68 -32.45 14.71 -1.24
N LEU A 69 -32.35 15.15 0.01
CA LEU A 69 -32.93 14.43 1.16
C LEU A 69 -34.47 14.47 1.14
N GLU A 70 -35.07 15.46 0.46
CA GLU A 70 -36.52 15.48 0.23
C GLU A 70 -36.96 14.32 -0.67
N GLU A 71 -36.29 14.12 -1.80
CA GLU A 71 -36.52 12.98 -2.70
C GLU A 71 -36.32 11.65 -1.97
N LEU A 72 -35.28 11.56 -1.14
CA LEU A 72 -35.04 10.38 -0.29
C LEU A 72 -36.22 10.13 0.67
N GLY A 73 -36.71 11.17 1.33
CA GLY A 73 -37.86 11.07 2.25
C GLY A 73 -39.13 10.61 1.56
N ARG A 74 -39.40 11.07 0.34
CA ARG A 74 -40.56 10.63 -0.47
C ARG A 74 -40.58 9.14 -0.77
N ALA A 75 -39.42 8.47 -0.75
CA ALA A 75 -39.36 7.01 -0.90
C ALA A 75 -39.85 6.23 0.33
N GLN A 76 -40.11 6.92 1.46
CA GLN A 76 -40.61 6.36 2.72
C GLN A 76 -39.78 5.16 3.20
N PRO A 77 -38.47 5.36 3.48
CA PRO A 77 -37.59 4.29 3.89
C PRO A 77 -38.03 3.70 5.24
N GLN A 78 -38.05 2.37 5.31
CA GLN A 78 -38.21 1.63 6.57
C GLN A 78 -36.92 1.73 7.40
N TRP A 79 -35.76 1.68 6.73
CA TRP A 79 -34.46 1.86 7.36
C TRP A 79 -33.68 3.00 6.71
N VAL A 80 -33.05 3.83 7.53
CA VAL A 80 -32.07 4.84 7.09
C VAL A 80 -30.72 4.46 7.70
N VAL A 81 -29.70 4.25 6.88
CA VAL A 81 -28.34 3.92 7.32
C VAL A 81 -27.45 5.13 7.04
N THR A 82 -26.87 5.73 8.09
CA THR A 82 -25.88 6.80 7.96
C THR A 82 -24.48 6.32 8.26
N CYS A 83 -23.51 6.68 7.42
CA CYS A 83 -22.08 6.53 7.72
C CYS A 83 -21.35 7.82 7.32
N LEU A 84 -21.37 8.80 8.23
CA LEU A 84 -20.95 10.17 7.97
C LEU A 84 -19.69 10.55 8.79
N PRO A 85 -19.04 11.69 8.50
CA PRO A 85 -17.83 12.08 9.23
C PRO A 85 -18.06 12.42 10.71
N THR A 86 -19.16 13.10 11.05
CA THR A 86 -19.42 13.59 12.41
C THR A 86 -20.90 13.49 12.83
N SER A 87 -21.16 13.54 14.15
CA SER A 87 -22.54 13.65 14.66
C SER A 87 -23.24 14.95 14.24
N ALA A 88 -22.50 16.01 13.90
CA ALA A 88 -23.11 17.22 13.37
C ALA A 88 -23.66 17.00 11.95
N ASP A 89 -22.96 16.21 11.14
CA ASP A 89 -23.43 15.80 9.81
C ASP A 89 -24.70 14.95 9.94
N VAL A 90 -24.72 13.97 10.85
CA VAL A 90 -25.91 13.16 11.13
C VAL A 90 -27.08 14.03 11.59
N ALA A 91 -26.85 14.98 12.50
CA ALA A 91 -27.90 15.89 12.95
C ALA A 91 -28.41 16.81 11.84
N SER A 92 -27.55 17.27 10.95
CA SER A 92 -27.92 18.08 9.78
C SER A 92 -28.79 17.27 8.81
N VAL A 93 -28.36 16.05 8.46
CA VAL A 93 -29.12 15.14 7.60
C VAL A 93 -30.46 14.77 8.24
N ALA A 94 -30.50 14.48 9.55
CA ALA A 94 -31.74 14.19 10.27
C ALA A 94 -32.70 15.37 10.28
N THR A 95 -32.19 16.60 10.46
CA THR A 95 -33.02 17.81 10.43
C THR A 95 -33.62 18.04 9.05
N ALA A 96 -32.86 17.77 7.98
CA ALA A 96 -33.33 17.94 6.61
C ALA A 96 -34.26 16.81 6.14
N LEU A 97 -33.99 15.55 6.53
CA LEU A 97 -34.75 14.39 6.07
C LEU A 97 -36.07 14.20 6.83
N ALA A 98 -36.05 14.36 8.16
CA ALA A 98 -37.18 13.99 9.00
C ALA A 98 -38.51 14.61 8.55
N PRO A 99 -38.60 15.91 8.20
CA PRO A 99 -39.86 16.54 7.75
C PRO A 99 -40.56 15.85 6.58
N HIS A 100 -39.82 15.10 5.76
CA HIS A 100 -40.35 14.42 4.56
C HIS A 100 -40.81 12.98 4.81
N LEU A 101 -40.71 12.49 6.05
CA LEU A 101 -41.20 11.17 6.46
C LEU A 101 -42.69 11.24 6.83
N ALA A 102 -43.51 10.43 6.16
CA ALA A 102 -44.97 10.45 6.30
C ALA A 102 -45.43 9.93 7.67
N PRO A 103 -46.55 10.44 8.21
CA PRO A 103 -47.06 10.02 9.53
C PRO A 103 -47.36 8.53 9.69
N SER A 104 -47.70 7.82 8.62
CA SER A 104 -47.93 6.37 8.66
C SER A 104 -46.64 5.53 8.70
N THR A 105 -45.47 6.16 8.56
CA THR A 105 -44.18 5.47 8.48
C THR A 105 -43.51 5.45 9.86
N THR A 106 -43.02 4.27 10.26
CA THR A 106 -42.00 4.14 11.30
C THR A 106 -40.66 3.86 10.65
N THR A 107 -39.72 4.80 10.76
CA THR A 107 -38.39 4.69 10.18
C THR A 107 -37.37 4.36 11.26
N VAL A 108 -36.60 3.29 11.07
CA VAL A 108 -35.48 2.92 11.93
C VAL A 108 -34.20 3.55 11.35
N TRP A 109 -33.65 4.52 12.06
CA TRP A 109 -32.41 5.18 11.69
C TRP A 109 -31.23 4.48 12.37
N ILE A 110 -30.36 3.89 11.57
CA ILE A 110 -29.17 3.15 11.98
C ILE A 110 -27.96 4.06 11.74
N ASP A 111 -27.43 4.66 12.80
CA ASP A 111 -26.25 5.51 12.72
C ASP A 111 -24.96 4.69 12.88
N CYS A 112 -24.34 4.37 11.75
CA CYS A 112 -23.05 3.68 11.66
C CYS A 112 -21.85 4.65 11.72
N THR A 113 -22.09 5.93 12.00
CA THR A 113 -21.04 6.93 12.22
C THR A 113 -20.28 6.62 13.50
N SER A 114 -19.02 7.05 13.63
CA SER A 114 -18.39 7.15 14.95
C SER A 114 -18.79 8.48 15.57
N GLY A 115 -19.85 8.50 16.38
CA GLY A 115 -20.45 9.73 16.91
C GLY A 115 -20.06 10.12 18.33
N ASP A 116 -20.58 11.27 18.78
CA ASP A 116 -20.60 11.69 20.19
C ASP A 116 -21.85 11.10 20.89
N PRO A 117 -21.67 10.32 21.98
CA PRO A 117 -22.80 9.65 22.65
C PRO A 117 -23.88 10.60 23.18
N GLN A 118 -23.50 11.79 23.67
CA GLN A 118 -24.46 12.77 24.19
C GLN A 118 -25.24 13.42 23.04
N ALA A 119 -24.56 13.77 21.95
CA ALA A 119 -25.17 14.34 20.76
C ALA A 119 -26.18 13.37 20.12
N THR A 120 -25.82 12.08 20.00
CA THR A 120 -26.72 11.06 19.47
C THR A 120 -27.95 10.86 20.36
N ARG A 121 -27.79 10.84 21.70
CA ARG A 121 -28.94 10.79 22.62
C ARG A 121 -29.85 12.00 22.49
N ALA A 122 -29.28 13.20 22.41
CA ALA A 122 -30.05 14.43 22.22
C ALA A 122 -30.80 14.42 20.88
N LEU A 123 -30.18 13.94 19.81
CA LEU A 123 -30.82 13.78 18.51
C LEU A 123 -31.94 12.73 18.54
N ALA A 124 -31.71 11.57 19.18
CA ALA A 124 -32.73 10.54 19.34
C ALA A 124 -33.98 11.07 20.07
N ASN A 125 -33.78 11.82 21.16
CA ASN A 125 -34.88 12.45 21.90
C ASN A 125 -35.66 13.46 21.04
N ARG A 126 -34.96 14.30 20.26
CA ARG A 126 -35.59 15.25 19.34
C ARG A 126 -36.39 14.54 18.24
N LEU A 127 -35.87 13.44 17.70
CA LEU A 127 -36.55 12.63 16.68
C LEU A 127 -37.72 11.82 17.23
N ALA A 128 -37.73 11.52 18.53
CA ALA A 128 -38.85 10.87 19.21
C ALA A 128 -39.99 11.85 19.57
N GLN A 129 -39.66 13.12 19.85
CA GLN A 129 -40.61 14.17 20.27
C GLN A 129 -41.18 14.98 19.10
N ARG A 130 -41.41 14.36 17.94
CA ARG A 130 -41.88 15.06 16.75
C ARG A 130 -43.35 15.46 16.87
N GLU A 131 -43.68 16.59 16.25
CA GLU A 131 -45.06 17.09 16.16
C GLU A 131 -46.01 16.06 15.53
N PRO A 132 -47.28 15.99 16.01
CA PRO A 132 -48.32 15.17 15.39
C PRO A 132 -48.40 15.42 13.88
N GLY A 133 -48.58 14.35 13.10
CA GLY A 133 -48.62 14.43 11.63
C GLY A 133 -47.29 14.13 10.92
N HIS A 134 -46.25 13.74 11.64
CA HIS A 134 -44.99 13.25 11.08
C HIS A 134 -44.70 11.79 11.45
N GLY A 135 -43.92 11.09 10.61
CA GLY A 135 -43.54 9.70 10.86
C GLY A 135 -42.66 9.52 12.11
N GLN A 136 -42.84 8.39 12.80
CA GLN A 136 -42.02 8.01 13.95
C GLN A 136 -40.61 7.66 13.50
N VAL A 137 -39.59 8.17 14.20
CA VAL A 137 -38.19 7.85 13.92
C VAL A 137 -37.54 7.24 15.15
N VAL A 138 -36.97 6.05 14.98
CA VAL A 138 -36.21 5.35 16.03
C VAL A 138 -34.73 5.41 15.66
N LEU A 139 -33.97 6.29 16.31
CA LEU A 139 -32.52 6.40 16.11
C LEU A 139 -31.78 5.38 16.98
N VAL A 140 -30.98 4.54 16.33
CA VAL A 140 -30.14 3.51 16.93
C VAL A 140 -28.69 3.76 16.51
N ASP A 141 -27.85 4.00 17.50
CA ASP A 141 -26.39 4.01 17.39
C ASP A 141 -25.89 2.60 17.07
N ALA A 142 -25.11 2.44 16.00
CA ALA A 142 -24.56 1.18 15.53
C ALA A 142 -23.10 1.35 15.07
N ALA A 143 -22.24 1.85 15.97
CA ALA A 143 -20.84 2.16 15.69
C ALA A 143 -20.06 0.96 15.11
N LEU A 144 -19.16 1.23 14.15
CA LEU A 144 -18.44 0.19 13.41
C LEU A 144 -16.98 0.02 13.84
N SER A 145 -16.46 -1.21 13.79
CA SER A 145 -15.03 -1.53 13.89
C SER A 145 -14.61 -2.59 12.87
N GLY A 146 -13.40 -2.47 12.34
CA GLY A 146 -12.85 -3.36 11.29
C GLY A 146 -12.35 -2.64 10.01
N GLY A 147 -12.58 -1.33 9.90
CA GLY A 147 -12.04 -0.49 8.82
C GLY A 147 -12.61 -0.79 7.42
N PRO A 148 -12.10 -0.11 6.37
CA PRO A 148 -12.62 -0.23 5.00
C PRO A 148 -12.54 -1.65 4.43
N ARG A 149 -11.43 -2.36 4.71
CA ARG A 149 -11.26 -3.77 4.31
C ARG A 149 -12.33 -4.67 4.95
N GLY A 150 -12.60 -4.48 6.25
CA GLY A 150 -13.65 -5.20 6.98
C GLY A 150 -15.05 -4.90 6.43
N ALA A 151 -15.33 -3.65 6.08
CA ALA A 151 -16.61 -3.24 5.48
C ALA A 151 -16.82 -3.89 4.11
N ALA A 152 -15.80 -3.86 3.26
CA ALA A 152 -15.84 -4.53 1.96
C ALA A 152 -15.99 -6.04 2.10
N ALA A 153 -15.37 -6.66 3.11
CA ALA A 153 -15.46 -8.10 3.38
C ALA A 153 -16.75 -8.53 4.11
N GLY A 154 -17.54 -7.59 4.66
CA GLY A 154 -18.70 -7.92 5.49
C GLY A 154 -18.32 -8.56 6.83
N THR A 155 -17.18 -8.17 7.39
CA THR A 155 -16.60 -8.78 8.61
C THR A 155 -16.55 -7.81 9.80
N LEU A 156 -17.33 -6.74 9.74
CA LEU A 156 -17.30 -5.70 10.78
C LEU A 156 -17.81 -6.22 12.13
N THR A 157 -17.28 -5.63 13.19
CA THR A 157 -17.93 -5.62 14.51
C THR A 157 -18.82 -4.39 14.60
N VAL A 158 -20.09 -4.58 14.95
CA VAL A 158 -21.06 -3.51 15.13
C VAL A 158 -21.46 -3.41 16.59
N MET A 159 -21.25 -2.23 17.18
CA MET A 159 -21.56 -1.92 18.58
C MET A 159 -22.91 -1.21 18.64
N VAL A 160 -23.96 -1.93 18.98
CA VAL A 160 -25.33 -1.42 18.92
C VAL A 160 -25.75 -0.84 20.27
N GLY A 161 -26.03 0.47 20.27
CA GLY A 161 -26.63 1.18 21.38
C GLY A 161 -28.15 0.95 21.48
N GLY A 162 -28.72 1.13 22.68
CA GLY A 162 -30.15 1.04 22.95
C GLY A 162 -30.58 -0.21 23.72
N THR A 163 -31.89 -0.50 23.67
CA THR A 163 -32.51 -1.68 24.29
C THR A 163 -32.31 -2.94 23.43
N LYS A 164 -32.70 -4.10 23.96
CA LYS A 164 -32.73 -5.35 23.17
C LYS A 164 -33.65 -5.24 21.94
N ASP A 165 -34.73 -4.48 22.05
CA ASP A 165 -35.64 -4.22 20.94
C ASP A 165 -34.97 -3.37 19.87
N ASN A 166 -34.15 -2.37 20.26
CA ASN A 166 -33.35 -1.63 19.29
C ASN A 166 -32.39 -2.56 18.52
N VAL A 167 -31.72 -3.48 19.21
CA VAL A 167 -30.86 -4.48 18.56
C VAL A 167 -31.67 -5.33 17.57
N ALA A 168 -32.84 -5.84 17.99
CA ALA A 168 -33.70 -6.64 17.13
C ALA A 168 -34.17 -5.87 15.88
N LEU A 169 -34.49 -4.57 16.02
CA LEU A 169 -34.94 -3.70 14.92
C LEU A 169 -33.87 -3.50 13.84
N VAL A 170 -32.60 -3.41 14.24
CA VAL A 170 -31.49 -3.12 13.30
C VAL A 170 -30.81 -4.38 12.77
N THR A 171 -30.90 -5.50 13.49
CA THR A 171 -30.25 -6.79 13.17
C THR A 171 -30.43 -7.22 11.72
N PRO A 172 -31.63 -7.15 11.11
CA PRO A 172 -31.83 -7.55 9.71
C PRO A 172 -30.92 -6.80 8.73
N VAL A 173 -30.68 -5.51 8.98
CA VAL A 173 -29.82 -4.66 8.15
C VAL A 173 -28.35 -4.87 8.49
N ILE A 174 -27.97 -4.76 9.77
CA ILE A 174 -26.55 -4.79 10.15
C ILE A 174 -25.90 -6.17 9.93
N SER A 175 -26.67 -7.26 9.98
CA SER A 175 -26.16 -8.62 9.70
C SER A 175 -25.71 -8.84 8.24
N THR A 176 -25.96 -7.88 7.34
CA THR A 176 -25.48 -7.93 5.95
C THR A 176 -24.00 -7.54 5.81
N PHE A 177 -23.46 -6.81 6.79
CA PHE A 177 -22.07 -6.34 6.78
C PHE A 177 -21.32 -6.59 8.09
N ALA A 178 -22.01 -7.09 9.12
CA ALA A 178 -21.45 -7.46 10.41
C ALA A 178 -21.15 -8.96 10.48
N ARG A 179 -19.95 -9.30 10.98
CA ARG A 179 -19.65 -10.65 11.48
C ARG A 179 -20.01 -10.79 12.96
N GLU A 180 -19.85 -9.71 13.72
CA GLU A 180 -20.10 -9.68 15.16
C GLU A 180 -21.02 -8.50 15.50
N ILE A 181 -22.07 -8.76 16.28
CA ILE A 181 -23.02 -7.74 16.74
C ILE A 181 -22.97 -7.71 18.26
N VAL A 182 -22.43 -6.63 18.82
CA VAL A 182 -22.28 -6.43 20.26
C VAL A 182 -23.38 -5.51 20.75
N HIS A 183 -24.23 -5.98 21.66
CA HIS A 183 -25.19 -5.12 22.35
C HIS A 183 -24.46 -4.28 23.42
N ALA A 184 -24.34 -2.97 23.17
CA ALA A 184 -23.57 -2.04 23.97
C ALA A 184 -24.37 -1.39 25.13
N GLY A 185 -25.61 -1.83 25.40
CA GLY A 185 -26.53 -1.06 26.22
C GLY A 185 -26.75 0.33 25.62
N GLY A 186 -26.89 1.41 26.39
CA GLY A 186 -27.18 2.75 25.86
C GLY A 186 -26.02 3.52 25.21
N VAL A 187 -24.87 2.90 24.89
CA VAL A 187 -23.60 3.62 24.68
C VAL A 187 -22.68 3.08 23.56
N GLY A 188 -23.20 2.66 22.41
CA GLY A 188 -22.40 2.12 21.28
C GLY A 188 -21.22 3.00 20.84
N HIS A 189 -21.48 4.27 20.55
CA HIS A 189 -20.50 5.30 20.23
C HIS A 189 -19.45 5.49 21.33
N ALA A 190 -19.80 5.28 22.60
CA ALA A 190 -18.87 5.42 23.72
C ALA A 190 -17.82 4.30 23.72
N ILE A 191 -18.26 3.06 23.51
CA ILE A 191 -17.36 1.90 23.36
C ILE A 191 -16.43 2.15 22.18
N LYS A 192 -16.96 2.63 21.06
CA LYS A 192 -16.15 2.94 19.87
C LYS A 192 -15.11 4.03 20.14
N ALA A 193 -15.50 5.13 20.78
CA ALA A 193 -14.58 6.22 21.11
C ALA A 193 -13.46 5.74 22.05
N ALA A 194 -13.80 4.96 23.09
CA ALA A 194 -12.82 4.36 23.98
C ALA A 194 -11.88 3.37 23.24
N ASN A 195 -12.43 2.53 22.37
CA ASN A 195 -11.64 1.61 21.54
C ASN A 195 -10.63 2.37 20.66
N ASN A 196 -11.08 3.43 19.98
CA ASN A 196 -10.21 4.22 19.10
C ASN A 196 -9.16 5.01 19.90
N GLN A 197 -9.48 5.47 21.12
CA GLN A 197 -8.49 6.03 22.04
C GLN A 197 -7.39 5.02 22.42
N LEU A 198 -7.78 3.77 22.69
CA LEU A 198 -6.83 2.68 22.97
C LEU A 198 -6.00 2.33 21.73
N THR A 199 -6.61 2.32 20.54
CA THR A 199 -5.89 2.16 19.27
C THR A 199 -4.83 3.25 19.10
N ALA A 200 -5.20 4.52 19.29
CA ALA A 200 -4.29 5.65 19.20
C ALA A 200 -3.11 5.52 20.18
N THR A 201 -3.42 5.18 21.44
CA THR A 201 -2.41 4.94 22.48
C THR A 201 -1.47 3.81 22.08
N GLY A 202 -2.02 2.68 21.61
CA GLY A 202 -1.23 1.52 21.19
C GLY A 202 -0.31 1.81 20.00
N ILE A 203 -0.79 2.53 19.00
CA ILE A 203 0.02 2.94 17.84
C ILE A 203 1.15 3.85 18.31
N TRP A 204 0.82 4.90 19.07
CA TRP A 204 1.78 5.89 19.51
C TRP A 204 2.87 5.28 20.40
N SER A 205 2.48 4.55 21.46
CA SER A 205 3.44 3.93 22.39
C SER A 205 4.29 2.85 21.72
N THR A 206 3.74 2.07 20.79
CA THR A 206 4.55 1.12 20.01
C THR A 206 5.56 1.87 19.13
N GLY A 207 5.16 2.99 18.52
CA GLY A 207 6.03 3.85 17.73
C GLY A 207 7.19 4.41 18.54
N GLU A 208 6.92 4.98 19.72
CA GLU A 208 7.96 5.50 20.63
C GLU A 208 8.99 4.42 21.00
N MET A 209 8.53 3.22 21.34
CA MET A 209 9.42 2.14 21.74
C MET A 209 10.22 1.59 20.56
N LEU A 210 9.61 1.40 19.39
CA LEU A 210 10.34 0.95 18.21
C LEU A 210 11.35 1.99 17.73
N VAL A 211 11.02 3.29 17.80
CA VAL A 211 11.97 4.36 17.45
C VAL A 211 13.14 4.36 18.42
N THR A 212 12.86 4.18 19.72
CA THR A 212 13.90 4.06 20.76
C THR A 212 14.80 2.86 20.49
N LEU A 213 14.23 1.69 20.21
CA LEU A 213 14.97 0.46 19.92
C LEU A 213 15.80 0.58 18.62
N SER A 214 15.24 1.20 17.59
CA SER A 214 15.97 1.52 16.35
C SER A 214 17.20 2.38 16.62
N LYS A 215 17.08 3.41 17.48
CA LYS A 215 18.22 4.24 17.90
C LYS A 215 19.28 3.48 18.72
N LEU A 216 18.89 2.38 19.35
CA LEU A 216 19.80 1.46 20.04
C LEU A 216 20.40 0.41 19.08
N GLY A 217 20.11 0.49 17.78
CA GLY A 217 20.61 -0.44 16.76
C GLY A 217 19.81 -1.73 16.62
N VAL A 218 18.62 -1.81 17.23
CA VAL A 218 17.74 -2.99 17.10
C VAL A 218 16.83 -2.81 15.89
N ASP A 219 16.86 -3.78 14.96
CA ASP A 219 15.92 -3.84 13.84
C ASP A 219 14.45 -3.78 14.34
N PRO A 220 13.65 -2.79 13.89
CA PRO A 220 12.26 -2.67 14.27
C PRO A 220 11.41 -3.93 14.05
N ALA A 221 11.66 -4.69 12.98
CA ALA A 221 10.95 -5.93 12.68
C ALA A 221 11.32 -7.05 13.68
N VAL A 222 12.60 -7.16 14.05
CA VAL A 222 13.07 -8.12 15.07
C VAL A 222 12.49 -7.75 16.44
N ALA A 223 12.57 -6.47 16.82
CA ALA A 223 11.95 -5.96 18.04
C ALA A 223 10.46 -6.27 18.08
N LEU A 224 9.75 -6.00 16.99
CA LEU A 224 8.33 -6.25 16.87
C LEU A 224 7.98 -7.73 16.99
N ALA A 225 8.74 -8.62 16.36
CA ALA A 225 8.57 -10.06 16.47
C ALA A 225 8.76 -10.57 17.91
N ALA A 226 9.77 -10.06 18.62
CA ALA A 226 10.00 -10.39 20.03
C ALA A 226 8.88 -9.86 20.95
N ILE A 227 8.46 -8.60 20.76
CA ILE A 227 7.36 -7.98 21.50
C ILE A 227 6.06 -8.76 21.29
N ASN A 228 5.77 -9.16 20.05
CA ASN A 228 4.53 -9.88 19.71
C ASN A 228 4.46 -11.30 20.30
N LYS A 229 5.61 -11.93 20.60
CA LYS A 229 5.69 -13.19 21.36
C LYS A 229 5.62 -13.00 22.88
N SER A 230 5.67 -11.76 23.34
CA SER A 230 5.78 -11.39 24.76
C SER A 230 4.50 -10.69 25.25
N SER A 231 4.54 -10.13 26.47
CA SER A 231 3.42 -9.41 27.10
C SER A 231 3.21 -7.99 26.55
N GLY A 232 4.19 -7.43 25.84
CA GLY A 232 4.09 -6.09 25.23
C GLY A 232 3.25 -6.04 23.95
N ARG A 233 2.75 -7.19 23.46
CA ARG A 233 1.94 -7.25 22.24
C ARG A 233 0.65 -6.44 22.34
N SER A 234 0.28 -5.79 21.25
CA SER A 234 -0.98 -5.07 21.07
C SER A 234 -1.51 -5.28 19.66
N TRP A 235 -2.76 -4.87 19.41
CA TRP A 235 -3.29 -4.88 18.05
C TRP A 235 -2.44 -4.03 17.09
N ALA A 236 -1.93 -2.89 17.56
CA ALA A 236 -1.06 -2.04 16.77
C ALA A 236 0.23 -2.78 16.38
N SER A 237 0.91 -3.40 17.36
CA SER A 237 2.17 -4.11 17.11
C SER A 237 1.98 -5.37 16.27
N MET A 238 0.84 -6.04 16.39
CA MET A 238 0.57 -7.27 15.64
C MET A 238 0.10 -7.05 14.21
N GLN A 239 -0.59 -5.93 13.92
CA GLN A 239 -1.21 -5.72 12.61
C GLN A 239 -0.86 -4.38 11.96
N ARG A 240 -0.84 -3.27 12.70
CA ARG A 240 -0.59 -1.95 12.07
C ARG A 240 0.87 -1.73 11.74
N PHE A 241 1.76 -2.10 12.65
CA PHE A 241 3.19 -1.97 12.41
C PHE A 241 3.70 -2.83 11.26
N PRO A 242 3.45 -4.14 11.22
CA PRO A 242 3.98 -4.97 10.13
C PRO A 242 3.28 -4.68 8.79
N ASP A 243 1.96 -4.44 8.78
CA ASP A 243 1.23 -4.34 7.50
C ASP A 243 1.31 -2.95 6.85
N ASN A 244 1.41 -1.86 7.63
CA ASN A 244 1.26 -0.50 7.12
C ASN A 244 2.42 0.44 7.44
N ILE A 245 3.01 0.34 8.64
CA ILE A 245 4.01 1.31 9.11
C ILE A 245 5.41 0.89 8.66
N LEU A 246 5.82 -0.35 8.96
CA LEU A 246 7.14 -0.85 8.58
C LEU A 246 7.25 -1.10 7.08
N THR A 247 6.15 -1.39 6.38
CA THR A 247 6.13 -1.42 4.90
C THR A 247 6.21 -0.03 4.27
N ARG A 248 6.08 1.03 5.08
CA ARG A 248 5.91 2.43 4.64
C ARG A 248 4.70 2.63 3.71
N GLY A 249 3.78 1.67 3.62
CA GLY A 249 2.60 1.75 2.77
C GLY A 249 1.60 2.80 3.27
N PHE A 250 1.45 2.93 4.59
CA PHE A 250 0.50 3.86 5.24
C PHE A 250 -0.92 3.83 4.63
N ASP A 251 -1.33 2.68 4.12
CA ASP A 251 -2.45 2.47 3.21
C ASP A 251 -3.68 1.84 3.90
N TYR A 252 -3.84 2.09 5.20
CA TYR A 252 -4.95 1.48 5.95
C TYR A 252 -6.33 2.01 5.51
N GLY A 253 -6.40 3.27 5.12
CA GLY A 253 -7.60 3.93 4.62
C GLY A 253 -8.46 4.58 5.71
N PHE A 254 -7.87 4.96 6.85
CA PHE A 254 -8.55 5.71 7.91
C PHE A 254 -7.79 6.98 8.25
N ARG A 255 -8.37 8.13 7.86
CA ARG A 255 -7.73 9.45 8.00
C ARG A 255 -7.39 9.78 9.46
N LEU A 256 -6.22 10.37 9.66
CA LEU A 256 -5.74 10.89 10.94
C LEU A 256 -6.75 11.83 11.60
N SER A 257 -7.35 12.73 10.82
CA SER A 257 -8.36 13.69 11.29
C SER A 257 -9.61 13.02 11.88
N LEU A 258 -9.99 11.84 11.36
CA LEU A 258 -11.10 11.06 11.89
C LEU A 258 -10.74 10.37 13.21
N LEU A 259 -9.52 9.84 13.34
CA LEU A 259 -9.05 9.30 14.61
C LEU A 259 -8.91 10.40 15.68
N GLN A 260 -8.37 11.57 15.33
CA GLN A 260 -8.30 12.73 16.22
C GLN A 260 -9.69 13.14 16.75
N LYS A 261 -10.71 13.10 15.89
CA LYS A 261 -12.10 13.34 16.30
C LYS A 261 -12.54 12.31 17.35
N ASP A 262 -12.29 11.02 17.14
CA ASP A 262 -12.66 9.99 18.11
C ASP A 262 -11.91 10.14 19.44
N ILE A 263 -10.63 10.49 19.41
CA ILE A 263 -9.81 10.79 20.59
C ILE A 263 -10.41 11.96 21.39
N ARG A 264 -10.81 13.05 20.70
CA ARG A 264 -11.49 14.18 21.33
C ARG A 264 -12.82 13.77 21.96
N THR A 265 -13.62 12.95 21.27
CA THR A 265 -14.87 12.41 21.81
C THR A 265 -14.63 11.57 23.06
N ALA A 266 -13.60 10.70 23.05
CA ALA A 266 -13.25 9.88 24.21
C ALA A 266 -12.85 10.73 25.42
N CYS A 267 -12.00 11.73 25.22
CA CYS A 267 -11.58 12.64 26.29
C CYS A 267 -12.75 13.48 26.84
N LYS A 268 -13.62 14.00 25.95
CA LYS A 268 -14.82 14.75 26.34
C LYS A 268 -15.77 13.89 27.17
N MET A 269 -16.00 12.65 26.74
CA MET A 269 -16.80 11.68 27.49
C MET A 269 -16.21 11.42 28.88
N ALA A 270 -14.90 11.16 28.97
CA ALA A 270 -14.24 10.89 30.23
C ALA A 270 -14.38 12.06 31.21
N ALA A 271 -14.13 13.29 30.73
CA ALA A 271 -14.32 14.51 31.51
C ALA A 271 -15.77 14.67 31.98
N GLY A 272 -16.75 14.39 31.10
CA GLY A 272 -18.17 14.50 31.42
C GLY A 272 -18.67 13.55 32.51
N VAL A 273 -17.95 12.47 32.80
CA VAL A 273 -18.26 11.53 33.89
C VAL A 273 -17.27 11.61 35.06
N GLY A 274 -16.32 12.56 35.02
CA GLY A 274 -15.28 12.70 36.06
C GLY A 274 -14.25 11.56 36.08
N ALA A 275 -14.06 10.84 34.98
CA ALA A 275 -13.04 9.80 34.89
C ALA A 275 -11.64 10.40 34.80
N TRP A 276 -10.71 9.87 35.59
CA TRP A 276 -9.31 10.31 35.58
C TRP A 276 -8.52 9.61 34.47
N THR A 277 -8.25 10.33 33.37
CA THR A 277 -7.62 9.78 32.16
C THR A 277 -6.38 10.57 31.71
N PRO A 278 -5.32 10.69 32.54
CA PRO A 278 -4.16 11.51 32.21
C PRO A 278 -3.44 11.06 30.94
N LEU A 279 -3.26 9.75 30.73
CA LEU A 279 -2.63 9.22 29.52
C LEU A 279 -3.42 9.58 28.26
N ALA A 280 -4.75 9.48 28.31
CA ALA A 280 -5.60 9.79 27.16
C ALA A 280 -5.48 11.27 26.74
N LEU A 281 -5.37 12.18 27.71
CA LEU A 281 -5.15 13.60 27.45
C LEU A 281 -3.81 13.86 26.78
N ARG A 282 -2.73 13.17 27.20
CA ARG A 282 -1.41 13.30 26.56
C ARG A 282 -1.41 12.76 25.14
N VAL A 283 -2.04 11.61 24.91
CA VAL A 283 -2.22 11.05 23.56
C VAL A 283 -3.05 12.00 22.68
N LYS A 284 -4.07 12.66 23.23
CA LYS A 284 -4.83 13.70 22.50
C LYS A 284 -3.91 14.84 22.04
N GLU A 285 -3.11 15.40 22.94
CA GLU A 285 -2.18 16.49 22.61
C GLU A 285 -1.16 16.07 21.52
N MET A 286 -0.63 14.86 21.63
CA MET A 286 0.29 14.26 20.67
C MET A 286 -0.34 14.11 19.28
N TYR A 287 -1.56 13.59 19.21
CA TYR A 287 -2.29 13.45 17.96
C TYR A 287 -2.69 14.81 17.38
N GLU A 288 -3.03 15.80 18.20
CA GLU A 288 -3.26 17.20 17.76
C GLU A 288 -2.00 17.80 17.13
N ALA A 289 -0.83 17.59 17.73
CA ALA A 289 0.44 17.97 17.13
C ALA A 289 0.70 17.26 15.80
N ALA A 290 0.42 15.95 15.71
CA ALA A 290 0.59 15.18 14.48
C ALA A 290 -0.27 15.72 13.33
N GLY A 291 -1.54 16.05 13.59
CA GLY A 291 -2.42 16.62 12.54
C GLY A 291 -2.05 18.04 12.12
N ASN A 292 -1.29 18.78 12.93
CA ASN A 292 -0.74 20.08 12.51
C ASN A 292 0.53 19.92 11.68
N ALA A 293 1.30 18.84 11.90
CA ALA A 293 2.58 18.59 11.24
C ALA A 293 2.47 17.78 9.94
N LEU A 294 1.42 16.97 9.78
CA LEU A 294 1.24 16.05 8.65
C LEU A 294 0.20 16.58 7.64
N PRO A 295 0.23 16.07 6.38
CA PRO A 295 -0.77 16.42 5.37
C PRO A 295 -2.22 16.17 5.83
N ALA A 296 -3.16 16.96 5.32
CA ALA A 296 -4.57 16.89 5.72
C ALA A 296 -5.26 15.56 5.41
N ASP A 297 -4.74 14.83 4.41
CA ASP A 297 -5.21 13.52 3.97
C ASP A 297 -4.44 12.35 4.59
N ALA A 298 -3.49 12.60 5.50
CA ALA A 298 -2.68 11.58 6.14
C ALA A 298 -3.53 10.49 6.80
N ASP A 299 -3.07 9.24 6.70
CA ASP A 299 -3.65 8.11 7.41
C ASP A 299 -3.30 8.16 8.90
N HIS A 300 -4.18 7.64 9.75
CA HIS A 300 -3.98 7.62 11.19
C HIS A 300 -2.72 6.86 11.63
N VAL A 301 -2.23 5.89 10.85
CA VAL A 301 -0.95 5.21 11.13
C VAL A 301 0.26 6.09 10.83
N GLU A 302 0.13 7.15 10.03
CA GLU A 302 1.20 8.11 9.76
C GLU A 302 1.54 8.97 10.98
N ALA A 303 0.71 8.98 12.03
CA ALA A 303 0.99 9.69 13.27
C ALA A 303 2.38 9.33 13.84
N VAL A 304 2.87 8.11 13.60
CA VAL A 304 4.22 7.68 13.98
C VAL A 304 5.33 8.51 13.36
N LYS A 305 5.11 9.11 12.18
CA LYS A 305 6.08 9.98 11.50
C LYS A 305 6.45 11.19 12.36
N LEU A 306 5.53 11.70 13.19
CA LEU A 306 5.88 12.78 14.11
C LEU A 306 6.88 12.30 15.17
N THR A 307 6.70 11.10 15.72
CA THR A 307 7.68 10.48 16.64
C THR A 307 9.03 10.27 15.95
N GLU A 308 9.05 9.81 14.70
CA GLU A 308 10.26 9.64 13.89
C GLU A 308 11.01 10.98 13.71
N GLN A 309 10.27 12.02 13.30
CA GLN A 309 10.79 13.37 13.06
C GLN A 309 11.41 13.98 14.32
N LEU A 310 10.67 13.95 15.45
CA LEU A 310 11.13 14.52 16.71
C LEU A 310 12.29 13.74 17.34
N SER A 311 12.41 12.46 17.01
CA SER A 311 13.49 11.60 17.51
C SER A 311 14.70 11.53 16.59
N HIS A 312 14.60 12.13 15.40
CA HIS A 312 15.59 12.03 14.31
C HIS A 312 15.92 10.57 13.95
N ALA A 313 14.89 9.72 13.87
CA ALA A 313 15.05 8.29 13.57
C ALA A 313 13.80 7.75 12.87
N THR A 314 13.95 7.26 11.65
CA THR A 314 12.85 6.67 10.87
C THR A 314 12.77 5.18 11.14
N LEU A 315 11.57 4.67 11.39
CA LEU A 315 11.26 3.24 11.35
C LEU A 315 11.24 2.81 9.91
N LEU A 316 12.43 2.51 9.41
CA LEU A 316 12.57 1.77 8.18
C LEU A 316 12.43 0.28 8.52
N PRO A 317 11.77 -0.51 7.67
CA PRO A 317 12.07 -1.93 7.65
C PRO A 317 13.57 -2.01 7.43
N ALA A 318 14.29 -2.85 8.17
CA ALA A 318 15.70 -2.99 7.90
C ALA A 318 15.86 -3.31 6.40
N SER A 319 16.62 -2.47 5.67
CA SER A 319 17.50 -3.05 4.67
C SER A 319 18.22 -4.18 5.41
N PRO A 320 18.18 -5.45 4.95
CA PRO A 320 18.55 -6.61 5.74
C PRO A 320 19.82 -6.31 6.51
N GLY A 321 19.62 -6.08 7.80
CA GLY A 321 20.48 -5.31 8.66
C GLY A 321 20.22 -5.80 10.06
N ALA A 322 20.48 -7.10 10.24
CA ALA A 322 20.62 -7.70 11.53
C ALA A 322 21.77 -7.02 12.29
N SER A 323 21.75 -7.19 13.61
CA SER A 323 22.92 -7.00 14.47
C SER A 323 24.22 -7.41 13.77
N GLU A 324 25.30 -6.64 13.94
CA GLU A 324 26.64 -6.90 13.35
C GLU A 324 27.15 -8.35 13.58
N ASP A 325 26.55 -9.06 14.54
CA ASP A 325 26.89 -10.44 14.88
C ASP A 325 26.08 -11.53 14.18
N ASP A 326 24.95 -11.25 13.50
CA ASP A 326 24.06 -12.31 12.96
C ASP A 326 23.41 -12.04 11.58
N ALA A 327 23.81 -10.99 10.83
CA ALA A 327 23.42 -10.89 9.41
C ALA A 327 24.05 -12.05 8.62
N PRO A 328 23.39 -12.61 7.57
CA PRO A 328 24.08 -13.49 6.65
C PRO A 328 25.21 -12.68 6.01
N ARG A 329 26.42 -12.85 6.56
CA ARG A 329 27.62 -12.20 6.02
C ARG A 329 27.78 -12.72 4.61
N CYS A 330 28.03 -11.83 3.65
CA CYS A 330 28.60 -12.24 2.38
C CYS A 330 29.81 -13.14 2.73
N PRO A 331 29.78 -14.43 2.38
CA PRO A 331 30.89 -15.32 2.70
C PRO A 331 32.14 -14.74 2.06
N ASP A 332 33.27 -14.82 2.76
CA ASP A 332 34.53 -14.30 2.22
C ASP A 332 34.82 -14.96 0.88
N LEU A 333 34.80 -14.15 -0.18
CA LEU A 333 34.92 -14.61 -1.56
C LEU A 333 36.25 -15.33 -1.80
N ARG A 334 37.33 -14.93 -1.11
CA ARG A 334 38.61 -15.66 -1.20
C ARG A 334 38.51 -17.03 -0.54
N ALA A 335 37.85 -17.12 0.62
CA ALA A 335 37.67 -18.38 1.32
C ALA A 335 36.82 -19.38 0.52
N LEU A 336 35.89 -18.87 -0.31
CA LEU A 336 35.11 -19.68 -1.25
C LEU A 336 35.86 -20.03 -2.55
N GLY A 337 37.07 -19.51 -2.76
CA GLY A 337 37.84 -19.74 -3.99
C GLY A 337 37.21 -19.07 -5.22
N ILE A 338 36.50 -17.95 -5.03
CA ILE A 338 35.96 -17.14 -6.12
C ILE A 338 37.11 -16.40 -6.82
N GLU A 339 37.17 -16.51 -8.14
CA GLU A 339 38.20 -15.92 -9.00
C GLU A 339 37.64 -14.82 -9.92
N LEU A 340 36.32 -14.79 -10.13
CA LEU A 340 35.62 -13.77 -10.91
C LEU A 340 34.31 -13.37 -10.21
N VAL A 341 34.08 -12.07 -10.08
CA VAL A 341 32.77 -11.52 -9.74
C VAL A 341 32.19 -10.82 -10.96
N VAL A 342 30.99 -11.22 -11.37
CA VAL A 342 30.23 -10.60 -12.45
C VAL A 342 29.13 -9.73 -11.86
N PHE A 343 29.18 -8.43 -12.08
CA PHE A 343 28.16 -7.49 -11.63
C PHE A 343 27.25 -7.08 -12.78
N ASP A 344 25.95 -6.95 -12.52
CA ASP A 344 25.13 -6.10 -13.40
C ASP A 344 25.56 -4.62 -13.29
N CYS A 345 25.30 -3.84 -14.32
CA CYS A 345 25.59 -2.40 -14.33
C CYS A 345 24.53 -1.60 -13.58
N ALA A 346 23.32 -1.47 -14.15
CA ALA A 346 22.24 -0.64 -13.62
C ALA A 346 21.63 -1.27 -12.36
N GLY A 347 21.26 -0.47 -11.36
CA GLY A 347 20.63 -0.97 -10.12
C GLY A 347 21.58 -1.72 -9.18
N THR A 348 22.77 -2.08 -9.65
CA THR A 348 23.79 -2.86 -8.91
C THR A 348 25.08 -2.05 -8.68
N VAL A 349 25.73 -1.55 -9.74
CA VAL A 349 26.95 -0.72 -9.65
C VAL A 349 26.60 0.76 -9.86
N ILE A 350 25.67 1.04 -10.77
CA ILE A 350 25.29 2.37 -11.22
C ILE A 350 23.89 2.71 -10.70
N ASP A 351 23.79 3.85 -10.00
CA ASP A 351 22.55 4.50 -9.60
C ASP A 351 22.10 5.47 -10.70
N GLU A 352 20.96 5.14 -11.30
CA GLU A 352 20.33 5.90 -12.38
C GLU A 352 18.89 6.32 -12.04
N GLY A 353 18.48 6.23 -10.77
CA GLY A 353 17.19 6.76 -10.30
C GLY A 353 15.93 6.29 -11.04
N ALA A 354 15.93 5.07 -11.58
CA ALA A 354 14.86 4.49 -12.43
C ALA A 354 14.61 5.18 -13.79
N LEU A 355 15.49 6.10 -14.21
CA LEU A 355 15.39 6.92 -15.43
C LEU A 355 15.14 6.10 -16.71
N VAL A 356 15.74 4.91 -16.82
CA VAL A 356 15.57 4.01 -17.96
C VAL A 356 14.13 3.57 -18.15
N TYR A 357 13.47 3.24 -17.05
CA TYR A 357 12.11 2.74 -17.07
C TYR A 357 11.15 3.88 -17.39
N GLU A 358 11.42 5.09 -16.89
CA GLU A 358 10.68 6.30 -17.25
C GLU A 358 10.81 6.62 -18.75
N ILE A 359 12.02 6.59 -19.32
CA ILE A 359 12.26 6.87 -20.74
C ILE A 359 11.64 5.78 -21.62
N LEU A 360 11.73 4.52 -21.21
CA LEU A 360 11.11 3.41 -21.94
C LEU A 360 9.58 3.52 -21.92
N GLN A 361 8.96 3.77 -20.76
CA GLN A 361 7.52 4.01 -20.64
C GLN A 361 7.07 5.24 -21.47
N GLY A 362 7.85 6.33 -21.42
CA GLY A 362 7.62 7.51 -22.24
C GLY A 362 7.65 7.20 -23.73
N THR A 363 8.60 6.38 -24.18
CA THR A 363 8.73 5.94 -25.57
C THR A 363 7.57 5.05 -26.01
N MET A 364 7.09 4.14 -25.16
CA MET A 364 5.89 3.33 -25.46
C MET A 364 4.65 4.22 -25.60
N LYS A 365 4.46 5.14 -24.67
CA LYS A 365 3.32 6.07 -24.64
C LYS A 365 3.32 7.02 -25.82
N SER A 366 4.48 7.53 -26.26
CA SER A 366 4.57 8.41 -27.42
C SER A 366 4.30 7.73 -28.76
N ASN A 367 4.28 6.39 -28.78
CA ASN A 367 4.00 5.56 -29.96
C ASN A 367 2.67 4.80 -29.81
N ASP A 368 1.75 5.30 -28.98
CA ASP A 368 0.38 4.78 -28.79
C ASP A 368 0.28 3.31 -28.32
N LEU A 369 1.34 2.77 -27.70
CA LEU A 369 1.27 1.45 -27.05
C LEU A 369 0.66 1.57 -25.66
N THR A 370 -0.39 0.78 -25.41
CA THR A 370 -1.06 0.72 -24.09
C THR A 370 -0.39 -0.31 -23.20
N VAL A 371 0.34 0.12 -22.18
CA VAL A 371 1.01 -0.78 -21.23
C VAL A 371 0.67 -0.36 -19.80
N THR A 372 0.18 -1.30 -18.99
CA THR A 372 -0.06 -1.06 -17.57
C THR A 372 1.25 -1.13 -16.77
N SER A 373 1.34 -0.44 -15.64
CA SER A 373 2.52 -0.51 -14.76
C SER A 373 2.83 -1.95 -14.33
N GLU A 374 1.80 -2.72 -13.96
CA GLU A 374 1.95 -4.14 -13.56
C GLU A 374 2.43 -5.05 -14.70
N GLU A 375 2.07 -4.76 -15.96
CA GLU A 375 2.62 -5.49 -17.10
C GLU A 375 4.07 -5.12 -17.37
N PHE A 376 4.44 -3.86 -17.16
CA PHE A 376 5.80 -3.37 -17.33
C PHE A 376 6.74 -3.93 -16.26
N ASP A 377 6.22 -4.12 -15.03
CA ASP A 377 6.99 -4.63 -13.91
C ASP A 377 7.58 -6.02 -14.16
N LYS A 378 6.94 -6.81 -15.02
CA LYS A 378 7.36 -8.18 -15.40
C LYS A 378 8.56 -8.20 -16.36
N TRP A 379 8.95 -7.05 -16.89
CA TRP A 379 10.04 -6.90 -17.87
C TRP A 379 11.25 -6.13 -17.32
N HIS A 380 11.33 -5.94 -16.00
CA HIS A 380 12.57 -5.47 -15.37
C HIS A 380 13.74 -6.42 -15.71
N GLY A 381 14.92 -5.84 -15.98
CA GLY A 381 16.12 -6.60 -16.33
C GLY A 381 16.18 -7.26 -17.73
N THR A 382 15.17 -7.10 -18.61
CA THR A 382 15.24 -7.61 -19.99
C THR A 382 15.93 -6.67 -20.97
N ASN A 383 16.35 -7.22 -22.11
CA ASN A 383 16.73 -6.44 -23.28
C ASN A 383 15.56 -5.52 -23.68
N LYS A 384 15.83 -4.23 -23.81
CA LYS A 384 14.81 -3.19 -23.99
C LYS A 384 14.16 -3.27 -25.39
N ARG A 385 14.90 -3.74 -26.39
CA ARG A 385 14.35 -4.03 -27.73
C ARG A 385 13.33 -5.16 -27.68
N ASP A 386 13.58 -6.20 -26.89
CA ASP A 386 12.65 -7.33 -26.74
C ASP A 386 11.33 -6.91 -26.07
N VAL A 387 11.39 -5.97 -25.12
CA VAL A 387 10.18 -5.39 -24.49
C VAL A 387 9.36 -4.64 -25.54
N ILE A 388 10.01 -3.78 -26.32
CA ILE A 388 9.37 -3.06 -27.44
C ILE A 388 8.77 -4.07 -28.42
N ALA A 389 9.54 -5.07 -28.83
CA ALA A 389 9.10 -6.11 -29.76
C ALA A 389 7.89 -6.87 -29.23
N HIS A 390 7.85 -7.21 -27.94
CA HIS A 390 6.72 -7.89 -27.33
C HIS A 390 5.42 -7.08 -27.46
N PHE A 391 5.44 -5.81 -27.06
CA PHE A 391 4.25 -4.97 -27.08
C PHE A 391 3.82 -4.59 -28.51
N VAL A 392 4.77 -4.28 -29.40
CA VAL A 392 4.48 -4.04 -30.82
C VAL A 392 3.85 -5.27 -31.46
N ASN A 393 4.40 -6.46 -31.24
CA ASN A 393 3.86 -7.70 -31.82
C ASN A 393 2.48 -8.07 -31.26
N ARG A 394 2.19 -7.73 -30.00
CA ARG A 394 0.89 -7.96 -29.36
C ARG A 394 -0.18 -6.99 -29.87
N GLN A 395 0.13 -5.70 -29.96
CA GLN A 395 -0.87 -4.66 -30.25
C GLN A 395 -1.01 -4.34 -31.74
N HIS A 396 0.01 -4.61 -32.54
CA HIS A 396 -0.01 -4.47 -34.00
C HIS A 396 0.01 -5.83 -34.72
N ALA A 397 -0.58 -6.87 -34.13
CA ALA A 397 -0.57 -8.23 -34.68
C ALA A 397 -1.12 -8.34 -36.13
N GLN A 398 -1.96 -7.39 -36.56
CA GLN A 398 -2.54 -7.32 -37.90
C GLN A 398 -1.62 -6.68 -38.96
N ALA A 399 -0.52 -6.04 -38.54
CA ALA A 399 0.46 -5.45 -39.45
C ALA A 399 1.43 -6.50 -40.01
N ASP A 400 1.92 -6.27 -41.23
CA ASP A 400 2.94 -7.11 -41.85
C ASP A 400 4.21 -7.21 -40.96
N PRO A 401 4.87 -8.38 -40.90
CA PRO A 401 6.15 -8.56 -40.19
C PRO A 401 7.20 -7.47 -40.47
N ALA A 402 7.39 -7.04 -41.72
CA ALA A 402 8.40 -6.03 -42.06
C ALA A 402 8.01 -4.64 -41.51
N ALA A 403 6.74 -4.28 -41.57
CA ALA A 403 6.22 -3.06 -40.95
C ALA A 403 6.38 -3.04 -39.42
N ARG A 404 6.16 -4.18 -38.75
CA ARG A 404 6.38 -4.33 -37.30
C ARG A 404 7.86 -4.20 -36.94
N GLU A 405 8.75 -4.86 -37.69
CA GLU A 405 10.19 -4.75 -37.45
C GLU A 405 10.69 -3.31 -37.62
N ALA A 406 10.22 -2.60 -38.65
CA ALA A 406 10.54 -1.19 -38.84
C ALA A 406 10.02 -0.32 -37.69
N MET A 407 8.87 -0.65 -37.09
CA MET A 407 8.33 0.05 -35.92
C MET A 407 9.17 -0.21 -34.67
N ILE A 408 9.53 -1.47 -34.41
CA ILE A 408 10.39 -1.87 -33.30
C ILE A 408 11.72 -1.12 -33.37
N GLN A 409 12.33 -1.07 -34.56
CA GLN A 409 13.60 -0.38 -34.78
C GLN A 409 13.46 1.12 -34.49
N ARG A 410 12.44 1.80 -35.05
CA ARG A 410 12.22 3.24 -34.81
C ARG A 410 12.01 3.57 -33.34
N MET A 411 11.20 2.77 -32.64
CA MET A 411 10.93 2.97 -31.21
C MET A 411 12.19 2.72 -30.37
N PHE A 412 12.98 1.72 -30.74
CA PHE A 412 14.25 1.44 -30.08
C PHE A 412 15.24 2.59 -30.29
N ASP A 413 15.34 3.13 -31.50
CA ASP A 413 16.20 4.30 -31.80
C ASP A 413 15.76 5.53 -30.99
N GLN A 414 14.45 5.77 -30.84
CA GLN A 414 13.91 6.86 -30.02
C GLN A 414 14.25 6.68 -28.53
N PHE A 415 14.07 5.46 -28.01
CA PHE A 415 14.44 5.13 -26.64
C PHE A 415 15.94 5.39 -26.39
N MET A 416 16.79 4.95 -27.32
CA MET A 416 18.24 5.13 -27.24
C MET A 416 18.65 6.61 -27.27
N ALA A 417 18.00 7.43 -28.10
CA ALA A 417 18.22 8.88 -28.13
C ALA A 417 17.83 9.55 -26.79
N GLY A 418 16.73 9.10 -26.17
CA GLY A 418 16.31 9.56 -24.84
C GLY A 418 17.31 9.21 -23.75
N ILE A 419 17.83 7.98 -23.75
CA ILE A 419 18.88 7.53 -22.83
C ILE A 419 20.16 8.37 -23.03
N GLU A 420 20.56 8.58 -24.29
CA GLU A 420 21.76 9.35 -24.60
C GLU A 420 21.67 10.80 -24.10
N GLN A 421 20.51 11.43 -24.31
CA GLN A 421 20.25 12.77 -23.81
C GLN A 421 20.24 12.82 -22.27
N ALA A 422 19.60 11.85 -21.62
CA ALA A 422 19.41 11.89 -20.17
C ALA A 422 20.68 11.51 -19.38
N TYR A 423 21.54 10.67 -19.94
CA TYR A 423 22.81 10.29 -19.33
C TYR A 423 23.97 11.22 -19.67
N PHE A 424 24.00 11.84 -20.84
CA PHE A 424 25.21 12.53 -21.33
C PHE A 424 25.01 14.03 -21.61
N ALA A 425 23.89 14.63 -21.20
CA ALA A 425 23.79 16.10 -21.15
C ALA A 425 24.78 16.68 -20.12
N ASP A 426 25.54 17.71 -20.52
CA ASP A 426 26.69 18.26 -19.78
C ASP A 426 26.35 18.93 -18.42
N ASP A 427 25.06 19.08 -18.08
CA ASP A 427 24.58 19.91 -16.98
C ASP A 427 23.83 19.13 -15.86
N GLN A 428 23.84 17.79 -15.87
CA GLN A 428 23.05 16.99 -14.93
C GLN A 428 23.79 15.81 -14.27
N ASP A 429 23.70 15.75 -12.94
CA ASP A 429 24.27 14.74 -12.02
C ASP A 429 23.36 13.50 -11.87
N ASN A 430 22.74 13.07 -12.99
CA ASN A 430 21.64 12.09 -12.99
C ASN A 430 22.08 10.63 -12.87
N VAL A 431 23.38 10.36 -13.02
CA VAL A 431 23.92 9.00 -12.97
C VAL A 431 25.19 9.02 -12.15
N ARG A 432 25.28 8.12 -11.18
CA ARG A 432 26.43 8.01 -10.27
C ARG A 432 26.71 6.55 -9.94
N VAL A 433 27.91 6.28 -9.44
CA VAL A 433 28.23 4.97 -8.85
C VAL A 433 27.63 4.91 -7.46
N PHE A 434 27.01 3.79 -7.08
CA PHE A 434 26.47 3.65 -5.72
C PHE A 434 27.60 3.86 -4.66
N PRO A 435 27.31 4.51 -3.52
CA PRO A 435 28.31 4.73 -2.48
C PRO A 435 28.96 3.42 -2.02
N GLY A 436 30.30 3.42 -1.89
CA GLY A 436 31.09 2.27 -1.42
C GLY A 436 31.40 1.19 -2.47
N VAL A 437 30.80 1.24 -3.67
CA VAL A 437 31.04 0.23 -4.71
C VAL A 437 32.48 0.26 -5.22
N LEU A 438 33.04 1.44 -5.50
CA LEU A 438 34.43 1.58 -5.96
C LEU A 438 35.43 0.94 -4.98
N ASP A 439 35.18 1.05 -3.68
CA ASP A 439 36.05 0.48 -2.66
C ASP A 439 36.01 -1.05 -2.67
N VAL A 440 34.82 -1.63 -2.91
CA VAL A 440 34.67 -3.08 -3.08
C VAL A 440 35.36 -3.56 -4.36
N LEU A 441 35.18 -2.87 -5.48
CA LEU A 441 35.86 -3.24 -6.74
C LEU A 441 37.39 -3.21 -6.58
N ARG A 442 37.93 -2.17 -5.93
CA ARG A 442 39.36 -2.09 -5.60
C ARG A 442 39.83 -3.22 -4.71
N LYS A 443 39.05 -3.57 -3.68
CA LYS A 443 39.37 -4.69 -2.77
C LYS A 443 39.39 -6.02 -3.52
N LEU A 444 38.42 -6.28 -4.41
CA LEU A 444 38.39 -7.48 -5.25
C LEU A 444 39.66 -7.59 -6.09
N ARG A 445 40.06 -6.52 -6.75
CA ARG A 445 41.27 -6.50 -7.59
C ARG A 445 42.53 -6.65 -6.76
N ALA A 446 42.63 -5.98 -5.62
CA ALA A 446 43.74 -6.15 -4.68
C ALA A 446 43.81 -7.59 -4.12
N ALA A 447 42.66 -8.28 -4.06
CA ALA A 447 42.56 -9.69 -3.70
C ALA A 447 42.91 -10.67 -4.83
N GLY A 448 43.16 -10.18 -6.04
CA GLY A 448 43.42 -11.01 -7.23
C GLY A 448 42.15 -11.56 -7.90
N ILE A 449 40.97 -11.13 -7.46
CA ILE A 449 39.68 -11.53 -8.01
C ILE A 449 39.34 -10.61 -9.20
N LYS A 450 38.96 -11.19 -10.34
CA LYS A 450 38.58 -10.46 -11.54
C LYS A 450 37.22 -9.80 -11.39
N VAL A 451 37.08 -8.59 -11.94
CA VAL A 451 35.84 -7.82 -11.95
C VAL A 451 35.30 -7.75 -13.38
N GLY A 452 34.21 -8.48 -13.64
CA GLY A 452 33.47 -8.39 -14.89
C GLY A 452 32.17 -7.61 -14.72
N LEU A 453 31.80 -6.81 -15.71
CA LEU A 453 30.45 -6.24 -15.81
C LEU A 453 29.67 -6.94 -16.92
N ASN A 454 28.39 -7.21 -16.68
CA ASN A 454 27.46 -7.59 -17.72
C ASN A 454 26.23 -6.68 -17.74
N THR A 455 25.65 -6.44 -18.92
CA THR A 455 24.48 -5.56 -19.04
C THR A 455 23.61 -5.87 -20.25
N GLY A 456 22.33 -5.50 -20.15
CA GLY A 456 21.40 -5.50 -21.27
C GLY A 456 21.49 -4.25 -22.15
N TYR A 457 22.34 -3.28 -21.81
CA TYR A 457 22.58 -2.10 -22.65
C TYR A 457 23.35 -2.45 -23.92
N PRO A 458 23.11 -1.72 -25.02
CA PRO A 458 24.01 -1.75 -26.17
C PRO A 458 25.41 -1.31 -25.76
N ARG A 459 26.43 -1.93 -26.38
CA ARG A 459 27.85 -1.70 -26.10
C ARG A 459 28.23 -0.22 -26.03
N VAL A 460 27.79 0.57 -27.01
CA VAL A 460 28.10 2.00 -27.10
C VAL A 460 27.64 2.79 -25.86
N VAL A 461 26.46 2.47 -25.31
CA VAL A 461 25.95 3.15 -24.11
C VAL A 461 26.71 2.71 -22.87
N ALA A 462 26.95 1.41 -22.72
CA ALA A 462 27.67 0.88 -21.57
C ALA A 462 29.10 1.44 -21.49
N GLU A 463 29.84 1.44 -22.60
CA GLU A 463 31.22 1.96 -22.64
C GLU A 463 31.29 3.47 -22.33
N ARG A 464 30.30 4.25 -22.80
CA ARG A 464 30.21 5.68 -22.48
C ARG A 464 29.87 5.92 -21.01
N LEU A 465 28.98 5.12 -20.41
CA LEU A 465 28.67 5.21 -18.98
C LEU A 465 29.90 4.91 -18.13
N LEU A 466 30.63 3.83 -18.44
CA LEU A 466 31.87 3.47 -17.74
C LEU A 466 32.91 4.58 -17.87
N THR A 467 32.99 5.24 -19.02
CA THR A 467 33.91 6.37 -19.26
C THR A 467 33.49 7.61 -18.46
N LYS A 468 32.21 8.00 -18.50
CA LYS A 468 31.66 9.14 -17.75
C LYS A 468 31.88 8.97 -16.24
N LEU A 469 31.64 7.77 -15.73
CA LEU A 469 31.75 7.44 -14.30
C LEU A 469 33.16 7.06 -13.86
N ASN A 470 34.13 7.08 -14.78
CA ASN A 470 35.52 6.69 -14.54
C ASN A 470 35.65 5.30 -13.88
N LEU A 471 34.90 4.31 -14.39
CA LEU A 471 34.86 2.93 -13.86
C LEU A 471 35.90 2.00 -14.50
N TRP A 472 36.38 2.31 -15.71
CA TRP A 472 37.38 1.48 -16.40
C TRP A 472 38.63 1.11 -15.57
N PRO A 473 39.16 1.99 -14.69
CA PRO A 473 40.28 1.60 -13.84
C PRO A 473 40.00 0.42 -12.92
N GLU A 474 38.73 0.14 -12.60
CA GLU A 474 38.30 -0.87 -11.62
C GLU A 474 37.57 -2.07 -12.23
N VAL A 475 37.43 -2.13 -13.56
CA VAL A 475 36.72 -3.17 -14.30
C VAL A 475 37.69 -3.87 -15.26
N ASP A 476 37.79 -5.19 -15.18
CA ASP A 476 38.68 -5.97 -16.05
C ASP A 476 38.05 -6.28 -17.41
N GLU A 477 36.72 -6.43 -17.49
CA GLU A 477 36.01 -6.72 -18.74
C GLU A 477 34.52 -6.31 -18.70
N LEU A 478 33.97 -5.93 -19.86
CA LEU A 478 32.55 -5.64 -20.06
C LEU A 478 31.97 -6.55 -21.17
N VAL A 479 30.92 -7.29 -20.84
CA VAL A 479 30.13 -8.08 -21.81
C VAL A 479 28.70 -7.54 -21.89
N VAL A 480 28.20 -7.36 -23.10
CA VAL A 480 26.80 -6.99 -23.35
C VAL A 480 26.05 -8.15 -24.00
N ALA A 481 24.72 -8.12 -23.93
CA ALA A 481 23.88 -9.16 -24.51
C ALA A 481 24.17 -9.40 -26.02
N ASP A 482 24.49 -8.34 -26.77
CA ASP A 482 24.79 -8.41 -28.20
C ASP A 482 26.06 -9.23 -28.52
N ASP A 483 27.01 -9.35 -27.59
CA ASP A 483 28.23 -10.13 -27.82
C ASP A 483 27.98 -11.64 -27.85
N VAL A 484 26.84 -12.07 -27.28
CA VAL A 484 26.48 -13.49 -27.09
C VAL A 484 25.12 -13.86 -27.68
N GLY A 485 24.41 -12.89 -28.26
CA GLY A 485 23.11 -13.06 -28.92
C GLY A 485 21.90 -13.16 -27.98
N PHE A 486 22.03 -13.78 -26.80
CA PHE A 486 20.97 -13.84 -25.80
C PHE A 486 21.45 -13.31 -24.44
N GLY A 487 20.71 -12.35 -23.88
CA GLY A 487 20.97 -11.78 -22.56
C GLY A 487 20.39 -12.59 -21.40
N ARG A 488 20.29 -11.99 -20.21
CA ARG A 488 19.69 -12.61 -19.02
C ARG A 488 18.26 -13.14 -19.30
N PRO A 489 17.87 -14.34 -18.81
CA PRO A 489 18.55 -15.18 -17.82
C PRO A 489 19.46 -16.26 -18.42
N TYR A 490 19.81 -16.20 -19.72
CA TYR A 490 20.72 -17.16 -20.33
C TYR A 490 22.14 -16.98 -19.80
N PRO A 491 22.94 -18.05 -19.62
CA PRO A 491 24.23 -17.98 -18.93
C PRO A 491 25.38 -17.41 -19.78
N TYR A 492 25.10 -17.04 -21.02
CA TYR A 492 26.14 -16.89 -22.04
C TYR A 492 27.08 -15.70 -21.78
N MET A 493 26.60 -14.61 -21.18
CA MET A 493 27.48 -13.48 -20.83
C MET A 493 28.50 -13.88 -19.76
N ILE A 494 28.08 -14.64 -18.74
CA ILE A 494 28.98 -15.19 -17.72
C ILE A 494 29.97 -16.18 -18.34
N HIS A 495 29.51 -17.09 -19.18
CA HIS A 495 30.40 -18.04 -19.87
C HIS A 495 31.38 -17.35 -20.83
N HIS A 496 30.98 -16.22 -21.44
CA HIS A 496 31.88 -15.40 -22.26
C HIS A 496 32.99 -14.77 -21.40
N LEU A 497 32.64 -14.20 -20.25
CA LEU A 497 33.61 -13.66 -19.28
C LEU A 497 34.55 -14.76 -18.78
N MET A 498 34.02 -15.94 -18.43
CA MET A 498 34.83 -17.10 -18.04
C MET A 498 35.84 -17.47 -19.13
N ARG A 499 35.41 -17.54 -20.40
CA ARG A 499 36.29 -17.81 -21.54
C ARG A 499 37.37 -16.73 -21.68
N ARG A 500 37.02 -15.45 -21.54
CA ARG A 500 37.95 -14.31 -21.60
C ARG A 500 39.04 -14.42 -20.53
N PHE A 501 38.68 -14.86 -19.33
CA PHE A 501 39.61 -15.03 -18.21
C PHE A 501 40.18 -16.44 -18.06
N ALA A 502 39.93 -17.34 -19.03
CA ALA A 502 40.37 -18.74 -19.01
C ALA A 502 39.91 -19.54 -17.77
N LEU A 503 38.73 -19.22 -17.22
CA LEU A 503 38.12 -19.93 -16.10
C LEU A 503 37.30 -21.12 -16.59
N LEU A 504 37.62 -22.32 -16.08
CA LEU A 504 36.94 -23.57 -16.45
C LEU A 504 35.80 -23.96 -15.50
N ASP A 505 35.88 -23.53 -14.23
CA ASP A 505 34.95 -23.94 -13.19
C ASP A 505 34.01 -22.78 -12.81
N ALA A 506 32.75 -22.88 -13.21
CA ALA A 506 31.74 -21.87 -12.91
C ALA A 506 31.51 -21.70 -11.40
N ARG A 507 31.86 -22.69 -10.57
CA ARG A 507 31.77 -22.59 -9.10
C ARG A 507 32.77 -21.59 -8.53
N ARG A 508 33.78 -21.15 -9.31
CA ARG A 508 34.69 -20.07 -8.95
C ARG A 508 34.20 -18.69 -9.39
N VAL A 509 32.94 -18.58 -9.83
CA VAL A 509 32.33 -17.33 -10.26
C VAL A 509 31.22 -16.94 -9.29
N ALA A 510 31.19 -15.67 -8.91
CA ALA A 510 30.07 -15.07 -8.19
C ALA A 510 29.28 -14.13 -9.13
N LYS A 511 27.96 -14.24 -9.16
CA LYS A 511 27.08 -13.31 -9.88
C LYS A 511 26.40 -12.37 -8.89
N VAL A 512 26.42 -11.07 -9.18
CA VAL A 512 25.77 -10.03 -8.39
C VAL A 512 24.77 -9.27 -9.26
N GLY A 513 23.57 -9.05 -8.75
CA GLY A 513 22.53 -8.28 -9.44
C GLY A 513 21.32 -7.97 -8.58
N ASP A 514 20.49 -7.04 -9.03
CA ASP A 514 19.30 -6.53 -8.32
C ASP A 514 17.98 -7.07 -8.86
N THR A 515 18.00 -7.96 -9.86
CA THR A 515 16.77 -8.53 -10.45
C THR A 515 16.71 -10.05 -10.37
N ALA A 516 15.50 -10.61 -10.44
CA ALA A 516 15.23 -12.04 -10.58
C ALA A 516 16.02 -12.67 -11.74
N ARG A 517 16.19 -11.93 -12.85
CA ARG A 517 16.88 -12.42 -14.04
C ARG A 517 18.38 -12.55 -13.84
N ASP A 518 18.98 -11.70 -13.00
CA ASP A 518 20.37 -11.85 -12.57
C ASP A 518 20.57 -13.12 -11.75
N MET A 519 19.64 -13.41 -10.85
CA MET A 519 19.71 -14.60 -10.01
C MET A 519 19.63 -15.86 -10.87
N LEU A 520 18.68 -15.87 -11.81
CA LEU A 520 18.50 -16.95 -12.77
C LEU A 520 19.72 -17.09 -13.70
N GLU A 521 20.33 -15.99 -14.16
CA GLU A 521 21.56 -16.05 -14.96
C GLU A 521 22.71 -16.72 -14.18
N GLY A 522 22.93 -16.30 -12.94
CA GLY A 522 23.95 -16.89 -12.06
C GLY A 522 23.71 -18.39 -11.83
N LYS A 523 22.47 -18.78 -11.54
CA LYS A 523 22.08 -20.19 -11.38
C LYS A 523 22.25 -20.99 -12.67
N ASN A 524 21.77 -20.48 -13.80
CA ASN A 524 21.88 -21.16 -15.10
C ASN A 524 23.33 -21.30 -15.56
N ALA A 525 24.20 -20.37 -15.17
CA ALA A 525 25.62 -20.43 -15.47
C ALA A 525 26.39 -21.43 -14.59
N GLY A 526 25.79 -21.87 -13.47
CA GLY A 526 26.42 -22.72 -12.47
C GLY A 526 27.38 -21.97 -11.55
N CYS A 527 27.13 -20.68 -11.30
CA CYS A 527 27.93 -19.86 -10.41
C CYS A 527 27.99 -20.47 -9.00
N GLY A 528 29.15 -20.38 -8.36
CA GLY A 528 29.33 -20.90 -6.99
C GLY A 528 28.65 -20.04 -5.94
N LEU A 529 28.37 -18.78 -6.26
CA LEU A 529 27.64 -17.86 -5.41
C LEU A 529 26.79 -16.91 -6.25
N VAL A 530 25.51 -16.78 -5.90
CA VAL A 530 24.58 -15.83 -6.51
C VAL A 530 24.14 -14.84 -5.44
N ILE A 531 24.47 -13.57 -5.61
CA ILE A 531 24.26 -12.50 -4.63
C ILE A 531 23.20 -11.52 -5.15
N GLY A 532 22.06 -11.46 -4.48
CA GLY A 532 21.07 -10.42 -4.70
C GLY A 532 21.43 -9.12 -3.97
N VAL A 533 21.24 -7.96 -4.59
CA VAL A 533 21.37 -6.65 -3.92
C VAL A 533 20.07 -5.88 -3.93
N LEU A 534 19.76 -5.17 -2.84
CA LEU A 534 18.52 -4.39 -2.71
C LEU A 534 18.68 -2.91 -3.11
N SER A 535 19.79 -2.57 -3.78
CA SER A 535 20.03 -1.23 -4.32
C SER A 535 19.19 -0.91 -5.56
N GLY A 536 18.58 -1.93 -6.18
CA GLY A 536 17.86 -1.81 -7.45
C GLY A 536 16.42 -2.32 -7.39
N ALA A 537 15.98 -3.05 -8.42
CA ALA A 537 14.56 -3.20 -8.74
C ALA A 537 13.77 -4.21 -7.88
N ASP A 538 14.31 -5.41 -7.63
CA ASP A 538 13.54 -6.48 -6.98
C ASP A 538 13.78 -6.58 -5.46
N GLY A 539 12.73 -6.95 -4.75
CA GLY A 539 12.76 -7.17 -3.30
C GLY A 539 13.28 -8.54 -2.89
N VAL A 540 13.49 -8.72 -1.58
CA VAL A 540 14.06 -9.93 -0.94
C VAL A 540 13.35 -11.22 -1.41
N ASP A 541 12.03 -11.26 -1.33
CA ASP A 541 11.24 -12.47 -1.65
C ASP A 541 11.43 -12.89 -3.11
N THR A 542 11.45 -11.93 -4.03
CA THR A 542 11.64 -12.16 -5.46
C THR A 542 13.04 -12.70 -5.76
N LEU A 543 14.07 -12.12 -5.13
CA LEU A 543 15.46 -12.54 -5.33
C LEU A 543 15.72 -13.94 -4.75
N LEU A 544 15.22 -14.24 -3.55
CA LEU A 544 15.31 -15.59 -2.96
C LEU A 544 14.59 -16.62 -3.81
N ALA A 545 13.35 -16.34 -4.24
CA ALA A 545 12.57 -17.22 -5.09
C ALA A 545 13.26 -17.51 -6.44
N SER A 546 14.09 -16.57 -6.91
CA SER A 546 14.82 -16.66 -8.17
C SER A 546 16.22 -17.27 -8.04
N GLY A 547 16.62 -17.68 -6.83
CA GLY A 547 17.86 -18.43 -6.59
C GLY A 547 19.04 -17.62 -6.04
N ALA A 548 18.80 -16.46 -5.41
CA ALA A 548 19.84 -15.80 -4.61
C ALA A 548 20.29 -16.73 -3.47
N ASP A 549 21.61 -16.91 -3.31
CA ASP A 549 22.22 -17.62 -2.19
C ASP A 549 22.39 -16.69 -0.97
N VAL A 550 22.65 -15.41 -1.24
CA VAL A 550 22.79 -14.35 -0.24
C VAL A 550 22.12 -13.09 -0.77
N ILE A 551 21.50 -12.32 0.13
CA ILE A 551 20.95 -11.00 -0.21
C ILE A 551 21.64 -9.94 0.65
N LEU A 552 22.12 -8.89 0.00
CA LEU A 552 22.83 -7.79 0.61
C LEU A 552 22.06 -6.47 0.40
N PRO A 553 22.18 -5.50 1.31
CA PRO A 553 21.63 -4.15 1.09
C PRO A 553 22.18 -3.49 -0.19
N GLY A 554 23.45 -3.74 -0.51
CA GLY A 554 24.11 -3.26 -1.73
C GLY A 554 25.48 -3.90 -1.91
N VAL A 555 26.14 -3.61 -3.03
CA VAL A 555 27.50 -4.12 -3.31
C VAL A 555 28.50 -3.69 -2.23
N ALA A 556 28.33 -2.53 -1.61
CA ALA A 556 29.18 -2.03 -0.53
C ALA A 556 29.27 -2.97 0.69
N ASN A 557 28.29 -3.88 0.85
CA ASN A 557 28.23 -4.84 1.95
C ASN A 557 28.93 -6.17 1.63
N MET A 558 29.55 -6.31 0.46
CA MET A 558 30.34 -7.49 0.12
C MET A 558 31.62 -7.54 0.96
N VAL A 559 31.94 -8.73 1.47
CA VAL A 559 33.17 -8.98 2.20
C VAL A 559 34.20 -9.56 1.25
N VAL A 560 35.32 -8.87 1.13
CA VAL A 560 36.50 -9.32 0.39
C VAL A 560 37.61 -9.37 1.43
N GLY A 561 38.02 -10.57 1.84
CA GLY A 561 39.01 -10.78 2.89
C GLY A 561 40.29 -9.99 2.67
#